data_AF-A0A2G1ZXF5-F1
#
_entry.id   AF-A0A2G1ZXF5-F1
#
_cell.length_a   1.000
_cell.length_b   1.000
_cell.length_c   1.000
_cell.angle_alpha   90.00
_cell.angle_beta   90.00
_cell.angle_gamma   90.00
#
_symmetry.space_group_name_H-M   'P 1'
#
loop_
_entity.id
_entity.type
_entity.pdbx_description
1 polymer ?
#
loop_
_entity_poly.entity_id
_entity_poly.type
_entity_poly.pdbx_seq_one_letter_code
_entity_poly.pdbx_strand_id
1 'polypeptide(L)' 'MRAETMLAEFNRLRKDIDEDGSDIEWLTLHHAFCFISYKMGEFQAYLDEQEEKGAFTEFRG' A
#
# COMPACT_ATOMS: atom_id res chain seq x y z
N MET A 1 -2.63 -9.92 6.83
CA MET A 1 -2.37 -9.60 5.40
C MET A 1 -0.87 -9.40 5.22
N ARG A 2 -0.25 -9.75 4.08
CA ARG A 2 1.21 -9.53 3.87
C ARG A 2 1.49 -8.13 3.34
N ALA A 3 2.46 -7.44 3.92
CA ALA A 3 2.91 -6.13 3.46
C ALA A 3 3.39 -6.15 2.02
N GLU A 4 4.07 -7.23 1.59
CA GLU A 4 4.51 -7.39 0.20
C GLU A 4 3.33 -7.43 -0.78
N THR A 5 2.24 -8.13 -0.43
CA THR A 5 1.04 -8.21 -1.25
C THR A 5 0.37 -6.86 -1.41
N MET A 6 0.22 -6.11 -0.30
CA MET A 6 -0.37 -4.77 -0.33
C MET A 6 0.50 -3.77 -1.11
N LEU A 7 1.83 -3.82 -0.94
CA LEU A 7 2.75 -2.98 -1.69
C LEU A 7 2.77 -3.32 -3.19
N ALA A 8 2.63 -4.59 -3.56
CA ALA A 8 2.52 -4.99 -4.96
C ALA A 8 1.28 -4.39 -5.62
N GLU A 9 0.11 -4.49 -4.98
CA GLU A 9 -1.12 -3.85 -5.48
C GLU A 9 -1.02 -2.33 -5.48
N PHE A 10 -0.40 -1.73 -4.46
CA PHE A 10 -0.19 -0.28 -4.44
C PHE A 10 0.70 0.18 -5.60
N ASN A 11 1.78 -0.55 -5.91
CA ASN A 11 2.61 -0.25 -7.07
C ASN A 11 1.85 -0.45 -8.39
N ARG A 12 0.93 -1.42 -8.47
CA ARG A 12 0.05 -1.59 -9.63
C ARG A 12 -0.83 -0.35 -9.81
N LEU A 13 -1.52 0.09 -8.76
CA LEU A 13 -2.36 1.30 -8.77
C LEU A 13 -1.57 2.56 -9.14
N ARG A 14 -0.34 2.71 -8.61
CA ARG A 14 0.55 3.83 -8.97
C ARG A 14 0.90 3.84 -10.47
N LYS A 15 0.97 2.67 -11.11
CA LYS A 15 1.26 2.52 -12.54
C LYS A 15 0.02 2.59 -13.43
N ASP A 16 -1.17 2.61 -12.85
CA ASP A 16 -2.42 2.76 -13.60
C ASP A 16 -2.65 4.23 -14.02
N ILE A 17 -1.87 5.17 -13.49
CA ILE A 17 -1.87 6.60 -13.85
C ILE A 17 -0.55 7.01 -14.50
N ASP A 18 -0.57 8.11 -15.25
CA ASP A 18 0.60 8.62 -15.95
C ASP A 18 1.68 9.10 -14.96
N GLU A 19 2.94 8.86 -15.31
CA GLU A 19 4.09 9.30 -14.52
C GLU A 19 4.39 10.79 -14.75
N ASP A 20 3.49 11.63 -14.23
CA ASP A 20 3.56 13.09 -14.34
C ASP A 20 3.94 13.74 -12.99
N GLY A 21 5.16 14.27 -12.92
CA GLY A 21 5.66 15.00 -11.74
C GLY A 21 4.96 16.33 -11.45
N SER A 22 4.04 16.78 -12.30
CA SER A 22 3.18 17.94 -12.08
C SER A 22 1.77 17.57 -11.57
N ASP A 23 1.40 16.29 -11.65
CA ASP A 23 0.11 15.79 -11.20
C ASP A 23 0.17 15.39 -9.71
N ILE A 24 -0.72 15.98 -8.91
CA ILE A 24 -0.80 15.71 -7.48
C ILE A 24 -1.27 14.28 -7.19
N GLU A 25 -2.05 13.66 -8.08
CA GLU A 25 -2.48 12.27 -7.94
C GLU A 25 -1.26 11.34 -8.04
N TRP A 26 -0.43 11.53 -9.09
CA TRP A 26 0.82 10.79 -9.24
C TRP A 26 1.79 11.04 -8.09
N LEU A 27 2.02 12.31 -7.72
CA LEU A 27 2.91 12.66 -6.61
C LEU A 27 2.47 11.98 -5.30
N THR A 28 1.17 11.91 -5.04
CA THR A 28 0.61 11.28 -3.84
C THR A 28 0.90 9.79 -3.82
N LEU A 29 0.53 9.05 -4.87
CA LEU A 29 0.75 7.60 -4.93
C LEU A 29 2.24 7.27 -4.95
N HIS A 30 3.06 8.04 -5.68
CA HIS A 30 4.50 7.85 -5.77
C HIS A 30 5.19 8.02 -4.42
N HIS A 31 5.00 9.16 -3.76
CA HIS A 31 5.71 9.42 -2.51
C HIS A 31 5.19 8.57 -1.35
N ALA A 32 3.90 8.25 -1.30
CA ALA A 32 3.36 7.30 -0.32
C ALA A 32 3.90 5.89 -0.54
N PHE A 33 3.96 5.39 -1.78
CA PHE A 33 4.56 4.10 -2.09
C PHE A 33 6.03 4.04 -1.66
N CYS A 34 6.83 5.04 -2.05
CA CYS A 34 8.23 5.14 -1.67
C CYS A 34 8.40 5.11 -0.14
N PHE A 35 7.66 5.95 0.58
CA PHE A 35 7.73 6.02 2.04
C PHE A 35 7.39 4.67 2.71
N ILE A 36 6.26 4.06 2.33
CA ILE A 36 5.82 2.79 2.93
C ILE A 36 6.79 1.65 2.59
N SER A 37 7.36 1.63 1.38
CA SER A 37 8.36 0.62 0.99
C SER A 37 9.64 0.65 1.86
N TYR A 38 10.00 1.81 2.43
CA TYR A 38 11.11 1.91 3.39
C TYR A 38 10.70 1.57 4.83
N LYS A 39 9.40 1.53 5.09
CA LYS A 39 8.77 1.30 6.40
C LYS A 39 8.01 -0.03 6.45
N MET A 40 8.55 -1.04 5.76
CA MET A 40 7.91 -2.35 5.63
C MET A 40 7.63 -3.03 6.97
N GLY A 41 8.51 -2.88 7.97
CA GLY A 41 8.30 -3.46 9.30
C GLY A 41 7.11 -2.83 10.02
N GLU A 42 7.06 -1.50 10.06
CA GLU A 42 5.94 -0.76 10.64
C GLU A 42 4.63 -1.02 9.87
N PHE A 43 4.69 -1.14 8.54
CA PHE A 43 3.51 -1.46 7.75
C PHE A 43 3.00 -2.88 8.00
N GLN A 44 3.88 -3.88 8.12
CA GLN A 44 3.48 -5.24 8.48
C GLN A 44 2.82 -5.27 9.86
N ALA A 45 3.40 -4.58 10.85
CA ALA A 45 2.82 -4.49 12.19
C ALA A 45 1.40 -3.89 12.17
N TYR A 46 1.20 -2.80 11.42
CA TYR A 46 -0.14 -2.24 11.20
C TYR A 46 -1.11 -3.25 10.58
N LEU A 47 -0.69 -3.97 9.53
CA LEU A 47 -1.54 -4.97 8.87
C LEU A 47 -1.88 -6.14 9.80
N ASP A 48 -0.99 -6.52 10.70
CA ASP A 48 -1.26 -7.55 11.71
C ASP A 48 -2.29 -7.06 12.73
N GLU A 49 -2.19 -5.82 13.23
CA GLU A 49 -3.21 -5.22 14.09
C GLU A 49 -4.59 -5.13 13.42
N GLN A 50 -4.63 -4.84 12.11
CA GLN A 50 -5.88 -4.81 11.36
C GLN A 50 -6.45 -6.21 11.12
N GLU A 51 -5.58 -7.23 10.99
CA GLU A 51 -6.00 -8.62 10.91
C GLU A 51 -6.71 -9.06 12.19
N GLU A 52 -6.16 -8.73 13.36
CA GLU A 52 -6.79 -9.02 14.66
C GLU A 52 -8.16 -8.35 14.82
N LYS A 53 -8.35 -7.19 14.18
CA LYS A 53 -9.63 -6.47 14.13
C LYS A 53 -10.61 -7.03 13.09
N GLY A 54 -10.23 -8.06 12.33
CA GLY A 54 -11.07 -8.66 11.31
C GLY A 54 -11.17 -7.86 10.01
N ALA A 55 -10.27 -6.90 9.77
CA ALA A 55 -10.32 -6.05 8.57
C ALA A 55 -10.24 -6.83 7.24
N PHE A 56 -9.75 -8.07 7.28
CA PHE A 56 -9.58 -8.93 6.10
C PHE A 56 -10.50 -10.16 6.11
N THR A 57 -11.48 -10.24 7.02
CA THR A 57 -12.37 -11.41 7.11
C THR A 57 -13.13 -11.66 5.81
N GLU A 58 -13.66 -10.63 5.17
CA GLU A 58 -14.38 -10.75 3.90
C GLU A 58 -13.45 -11.16 2.74
N PHE A 59 -12.21 -10.67 2.73
CA PHE A 59 -11.22 -11.05 1.70
C PHE A 59 -10.76 -12.51 1.81
N ARG A 60 -10.88 -13.10 3.01
CA ARG A 60 -10.43 -14.48 3.30
C ARG A 60 -11.55 -15.52 3.28
N GLY A 61 -12.81 -15.08 3.26
CA GLY A 61 -14.00 -15.94 3.15
C GLY A 61 -14.29 -16.34 1.72
#